data_AF-A0AA35U6V8-F1
#
_entry.id   AF-A0AA35U6V8-F1
#
_cell.length_a   1.000
_cell.length_b   1.000
_cell.length_c   1.000
_cell.angle_alpha   90.00
_cell.angle_beta   90.00
_cell.angle_gamma   90.00
#
_symmetry.space_group_name_H-M   'P 1'
#
loop_
_entity.id
_entity.type
_entity.pdbx_description
1 polymer ?
#
loop_
_entity_poly.entity_id
_entity_poly.type
_entity_poly.pdbx_seq_one_letter_code
_entity_poly.pdbx_strand_id
1 'polypeptide(L)'
;MKKLYLFLFAILVSCSSPKDYNLKTVSVKEFKDFINATGYTTSAEQYGWSFVQQDVYDYEIVNGANWLMPDGINPSLDSLPVTQVSYNDAIEYCKWAGVSLPTYDQYWELVSSDDRLIVSDNMYPISSVESVNIIGNVWDITEPINSDQIRLAGGSLFCSIDTCHGTQEDRELYVDKETGNIHIGFSILTE
;
A
#
# COMPACT_ATOMS: atom_id res chain seq x y z
N MET A 1 53.96 17.16 40.62
CA MET A 1 53.56 17.59 39.27
C MET A 1 52.73 16.48 38.62
N LYS A 2 51.40 16.60 38.59
CA LYS A 2 50.53 15.82 37.70
C LYS A 2 49.39 16.76 37.29
N LYS A 3 49.41 17.23 36.03
CA LYS A 3 48.31 17.99 35.43
C LYS A 3 47.25 16.98 35.02
N LEU A 4 46.08 17.03 35.64
CA LEU A 4 44.91 16.26 35.26
C LEU A 4 44.22 17.00 34.12
N TYR A 5 44.29 16.45 32.91
CA TYR A 5 43.59 16.99 31.74
C TYR A 5 42.21 16.34 31.66
N LEU A 6 41.17 17.14 31.87
CA LEU A 6 39.77 16.73 31.72
C LEU A 6 39.41 16.86 30.23
N PHE A 7 39.33 15.73 29.52
CA PHE A 7 38.81 15.70 28.15
C PHE A 7 37.27 15.75 28.21
N LEU A 8 36.68 16.87 27.83
CA LEU A 8 35.25 16.94 27.52
C LEU A 8 35.00 16.22 26.18
N PHE A 9 34.35 15.06 26.24
CA PHE A 9 33.77 14.42 25.06
C PHE A 9 32.45 15.13 24.74
N ALA A 10 32.44 15.98 23.70
CA ALA A 10 31.22 16.55 23.16
C ALA A 10 30.52 15.47 22.31
N ILE A 11 29.45 14.89 22.83
CA ILE A 11 28.55 14.01 22.06
C ILE A 11 27.75 14.91 21.13
N LEU A 12 28.13 14.95 19.84
CA LEU A 12 27.33 15.56 18.79
C LEU A 12 26.11 14.66 18.55
N VAL A 13 25.02 14.91 19.28
CA VAL A 13 23.71 14.38 18.93
C VAL A 13 23.29 15.12 17.67
N SER A 14 23.39 14.44 16.52
CA SER A 14 22.77 14.91 15.28
C SER A 14 21.26 14.86 15.48
N CYS A 15 20.65 15.98 15.88
CA CYS A 15 19.22 16.16 15.75
C CYS A 15 18.91 16.28 14.26
N SER A 16 18.63 15.17 13.59
CA SER A 16 17.82 15.21 12.38
C SER A 16 16.43 15.71 12.79
N SER A 17 15.96 16.80 12.19
CA SER A 17 14.55 17.19 12.28
C SER A 17 13.67 15.99 11.88
N PRO A 18 12.48 15.80 12.48
CA PRO A 18 11.53 14.83 11.96
C PRO A 18 11.32 15.13 10.47
N LYS A 19 11.46 14.11 9.63
CA LYS A 19 11.09 14.22 8.21
C LYS A 19 9.56 14.25 8.16
N ASP A 20 9.00 15.29 7.57
CA ASP A 20 7.57 15.34 7.27
C ASP A 20 7.34 14.39 6.10
N TYR A 21 6.64 13.28 6.35
CA TYR A 21 6.24 12.36 5.29
C TYR A 21 4.82 12.67 4.86
N ASN A 22 4.53 12.40 3.59
CA ASN A 22 3.19 12.29 3.05
C ASN A 22 2.93 10.85 2.64
N LEU A 23 1.65 10.48 2.62
CA LEU A 23 1.21 9.20 2.09
C LEU A 23 0.78 9.37 0.63
N LYS A 24 1.23 8.46 -0.24
CA LYS A 24 0.88 8.47 -1.66
C LYS A 24 0.56 7.07 -2.17
N THR A 25 -0.66 6.87 -2.68
CA THR A 25 -1.04 5.64 -3.37
C THR A 25 -0.26 5.47 -4.67
N VAL A 26 0.28 4.27 -4.89
CA VAL A 26 1.01 3.95 -6.12
C VAL A 26 0.02 3.70 -7.26
N SER A 27 0.17 4.46 -8.34
CA SER A 27 -0.65 4.29 -9.54
C SER A 27 -0.14 3.16 -10.45
N VAL A 28 -1.02 2.66 -11.32
CA VAL A 28 -0.64 1.73 -12.40
C VAL A 28 0.48 2.30 -13.26
N LYS A 29 0.48 3.61 -13.53
CA LYS A 29 1.54 4.27 -14.29
C LYS A 29 2.91 4.14 -13.60
N GLU A 30 2.98 4.44 -12.31
CA GLU A 30 4.24 4.39 -11.56
C GLU A 30 4.74 2.95 -11.41
N PHE A 31 3.82 2.02 -11.16
CA PHE A 31 4.17 0.61 -11.10
C PHE A 31 4.66 0.09 -12.46
N LYS A 32 4.06 0.54 -13.57
CA LYS A 32 4.54 0.25 -14.92
C LYS A 32 5.94 0.80 -15.18
N ASP A 33 6.26 1.99 -14.66
CA ASP A 33 7.61 2.56 -14.75
C ASP A 33 8.63 1.64 -14.02
N PHE A 34 8.28 1.11 -12.85
CA PHE A 34 9.07 0.10 -12.13
C PHE A 34 9.27 -1.19 -12.95
N ILE A 35 8.19 -1.78 -13.48
CA ILE A 35 8.25 -3.01 -14.28
C ILE A 35 9.12 -2.81 -15.53
N ASN A 36 8.96 -1.69 -16.23
CA ASN A 36 9.75 -1.36 -17.42
C ASN A 36 11.23 -1.17 -17.11
N ALA A 37 11.56 -0.57 -15.96
CA ALA A 37 12.94 -0.30 -15.58
C ALA A 37 13.69 -1.55 -15.10
N THR A 38 12.97 -2.51 -14.51
CA THR A 38 13.58 -3.65 -13.81
C THR A 38 13.38 -4.99 -14.53
N GLY A 39 12.35 -5.11 -15.37
CA GLY A 39 11.89 -6.39 -15.90
C GLY A 39 11.30 -7.31 -14.82
N TYR A 40 10.90 -6.76 -13.67
CA TYR A 40 10.30 -7.53 -12.58
C TYR A 40 8.99 -8.21 -13.04
N THR A 41 8.73 -9.41 -12.52
CA THR A 41 7.51 -10.18 -12.78
C THR A 41 6.79 -10.37 -11.46
N THR A 42 5.55 -9.90 -11.36
CA THR A 42 4.79 -9.91 -10.10
C THR A 42 4.40 -11.31 -9.68
N SER A 43 4.05 -11.47 -8.41
CA SER A 43 3.58 -12.77 -7.89
C SER A 43 2.37 -13.30 -8.67
N ALA A 44 1.38 -12.45 -8.98
CA ALA A 44 0.22 -12.81 -9.81
C ALA A 44 0.63 -13.29 -11.22
N GLU A 45 1.61 -12.66 -11.85
CA GLU A 45 2.13 -13.07 -13.16
C GLU A 45 2.89 -14.40 -13.08
N GLN A 46 3.67 -14.62 -12.01
CA GLN A 46 4.39 -15.88 -11.78
C GLN A 46 3.44 -17.06 -11.54
N TYR A 47 2.35 -16.83 -10.77
CA TYR A 47 1.31 -17.82 -10.56
C TYR A 47 0.44 -18.04 -11.81
N GLY A 48 0.28 -16.99 -12.63
CA GLY A 48 -0.61 -16.98 -13.80
C GLY A 48 -2.09 -16.80 -13.44
N TRP A 49 -2.40 -16.46 -12.19
CA TRP A 49 -3.74 -16.21 -11.68
C TRP A 49 -3.68 -15.27 -10.47
N SER A 50 -4.82 -14.67 -10.12
CA SER A 50 -4.98 -13.93 -8.87
C SER A 50 -6.43 -13.98 -8.37
N PHE A 51 -6.66 -13.50 -7.14
CA PHE A 51 -8.00 -13.40 -6.57
C PHE A 51 -8.75 -12.19 -7.12
N VAL A 52 -9.97 -12.42 -7.62
CA VAL A 52 -10.89 -11.38 -8.06
C VAL A 52 -12.13 -11.43 -7.17
N GLN A 53 -12.18 -10.54 -6.18
CA GLN A 53 -13.36 -10.36 -5.34
C GLN A 53 -14.49 -9.67 -6.12
N GLN A 54 -15.70 -10.17 -5.93
CA GLN A 54 -16.93 -9.59 -6.46
C GLN A 54 -17.61 -8.70 -5.42
N ASP A 55 -17.48 -9.08 -4.15
CA ASP A 55 -17.89 -8.31 -2.97
C ASP A 55 -17.07 -8.76 -1.74
N VAL A 56 -17.52 -8.37 -0.53
CA VAL A 56 -16.86 -8.69 0.74
C VAL A 56 -16.93 -10.17 1.15
N TYR A 57 -17.77 -10.98 0.50
CA TYR A 57 -18.02 -12.38 0.83
C TYR A 57 -17.51 -13.34 -0.25
N ASP A 58 -17.57 -12.93 -1.52
CA ASP A 58 -17.35 -13.81 -2.66
C ASP A 58 -16.13 -13.40 -3.50
N TYR A 59 -15.36 -14.40 -3.93
CA TYR A 59 -14.22 -14.24 -4.82
C TYR A 59 -14.09 -15.40 -5.80
N GLU A 60 -13.42 -15.13 -6.92
CA GLU A 60 -12.99 -16.11 -7.90
C GLU A 60 -11.47 -16.15 -8.03
N ILE A 61 -10.93 -17.30 -8.41
CA ILE A 61 -9.54 -17.43 -8.86
C ILE A 61 -9.55 -17.29 -10.38
N VAL A 62 -8.99 -16.21 -10.88
CA VAL A 62 -9.06 -15.86 -12.29
C VAL A 62 -7.69 -15.99 -12.94
N ASN A 63 -7.59 -16.87 -13.93
CA ASN A 63 -6.38 -17.02 -14.75
C ASN A 63 -6.11 -15.74 -15.54
N GLY A 64 -4.86 -15.30 -15.56
CA GLY A 64 -4.43 -14.07 -16.23
C GLY A 64 -4.77 -12.78 -15.49
N ALA A 65 -5.47 -12.84 -14.35
CA ALA A 65 -5.65 -11.66 -13.51
C ALA A 65 -4.31 -11.20 -12.92
N ASN A 66 -3.94 -9.95 -13.18
CA ASN A 66 -2.69 -9.33 -12.72
C ASN A 66 -2.84 -7.80 -12.67
N TRP A 67 -1.78 -7.09 -12.29
CA TRP A 67 -1.80 -5.63 -12.10
C TRP A 67 -2.20 -4.83 -13.36
N LEU A 68 -1.93 -5.37 -14.55
CA LEU A 68 -2.29 -4.73 -15.82
C LEU A 68 -3.68 -5.13 -16.31
N MET A 69 -4.15 -6.34 -15.97
CA MET A 69 -5.48 -6.88 -16.29
C MET A 69 -6.15 -7.35 -14.99
N PRO A 70 -6.67 -6.45 -14.13
CA PRO A 70 -7.04 -6.79 -12.75
C PRO A 70 -8.14 -7.84 -12.60
N ASP A 71 -9.05 -7.91 -13.57
CA ASP A 71 -10.11 -8.93 -13.65
C ASP A 71 -9.79 -10.04 -14.65
N GLY A 72 -8.57 -10.07 -15.20
CA GLY A 72 -8.11 -10.98 -16.24
C GLY A 72 -8.61 -10.67 -17.66
N ILE A 73 -9.46 -9.66 -17.85
CA ILE A 73 -10.13 -9.38 -19.14
C ILE A 73 -9.94 -7.92 -19.57
N ASN A 74 -10.12 -6.97 -18.67
CA ASN A 74 -10.09 -5.54 -18.92
C ASN A 74 -8.77 -4.95 -18.41
N PRO A 75 -8.07 -4.15 -19.24
CA PRO A 75 -6.85 -3.52 -18.80
C PRO A 75 -7.13 -2.42 -17.77
N SER A 76 -6.24 -2.27 -16.80
CA SER A 76 -6.26 -1.15 -15.86
C SER A 76 -5.85 0.15 -16.55
N LEU A 77 -6.24 1.29 -15.97
CA LEU A 77 -5.86 2.62 -16.45
C LEU A 77 -4.68 3.16 -15.63
N ASP A 78 -3.78 3.85 -16.30
CA ASP A 78 -2.57 4.45 -15.72
C ASP A 78 -2.83 5.30 -14.45
N SER A 79 -4.00 5.95 -14.35
CA SER A 79 -4.38 6.82 -13.22
C SER A 79 -5.00 6.08 -12.03
N LEU A 80 -5.37 4.81 -12.17
CA LEU A 80 -5.95 4.02 -11.08
C LEU A 80 -4.84 3.56 -10.12
N PRO A 81 -5.18 3.26 -8.85
CA PRO A 81 -4.24 2.57 -7.97
C PRO A 81 -3.83 1.24 -8.58
N VAL A 82 -2.58 0.85 -8.40
CA VAL A 82 -2.14 -0.50 -8.76
C VAL A 82 -2.78 -1.50 -7.80
N THR A 83 -3.37 -2.57 -8.33
CA THR A 83 -3.92 -3.69 -7.56
C THR A 83 -3.40 -5.02 -8.09
N GLN A 84 -3.89 -6.16 -7.57
CA GLN A 84 -3.34 -7.49 -7.89
C GLN A 84 -1.83 -7.61 -7.63
N VAL A 85 -1.35 -6.87 -6.63
CA VAL A 85 0.03 -6.88 -6.16
C VAL A 85 0.09 -7.47 -4.75
N SER A 86 1.14 -8.22 -4.49
CA SER A 86 1.43 -8.79 -3.17
C SER A 86 2.32 -7.85 -2.34
N TYR A 87 2.51 -8.16 -1.06
CA TYR A 87 3.50 -7.48 -0.23
C TYR A 87 4.91 -7.58 -0.81
N ASN A 88 5.29 -8.75 -1.32
CA ASN A 88 6.61 -8.94 -1.95
C ASN A 88 6.80 -8.01 -3.14
N ASP A 89 5.77 -7.82 -3.97
CA ASP A 89 5.80 -6.90 -5.12
C ASP A 89 5.94 -5.44 -4.66
N ALA A 90 5.19 -5.05 -3.62
CA ALA A 90 5.26 -3.71 -3.04
C ALA A 90 6.66 -3.41 -2.46
N ILE A 91 7.31 -4.39 -1.82
CA ILE A 91 8.66 -4.24 -1.29
C ILE A 91 9.71 -4.10 -2.40
N GLU A 92 9.61 -4.87 -3.49
CA GLU A 92 10.53 -4.71 -4.63
C GLU A 92 10.36 -3.36 -5.32
N TYR A 93 9.12 -2.87 -5.43
CA TYR A 93 8.86 -1.49 -5.87
C TYR A 93 9.54 -0.47 -4.93
N CYS A 94 9.34 -0.59 -3.62
CA CYS A 94 9.91 0.32 -2.63
C CYS A 94 11.45 0.36 -2.70
N LYS A 95 12.09 -0.82 -2.83
CA LYS A 95 13.55 -0.93 -3.02
C LYS A 95 14.04 -0.20 -4.27
N TRP A 96 13.34 -0.36 -5.40
CA TRP A 96 13.69 0.30 -6.64
C TRP A 96 13.51 1.82 -6.57
N ALA A 97 12.39 2.28 -6.00
CA ALA A 97 12.07 3.70 -5.90
C ALA A 97 12.81 4.43 -4.77
N GLY A 98 13.46 3.70 -3.85
CA GLY A 98 14.14 4.30 -2.69
C GLY A 98 13.16 4.87 -1.65
N VAL A 99 11.98 4.26 -1.54
CA VAL A 99 10.89 4.65 -0.62
C VAL A 99 10.55 3.49 0.32
N SER A 100 9.54 3.66 1.18
CA SER A 100 9.13 2.63 2.15
C SER A 100 7.61 2.59 2.28
N LEU A 101 7.09 1.43 2.67
CA LEU A 101 5.70 1.30 3.11
C LEU A 101 5.52 2.02 4.46
N PRO A 102 4.35 2.60 4.74
CA PRO A 102 4.01 3.07 6.09
C PRO A 102 3.82 1.88 7.03
N THR A 103 4.13 2.05 8.31
CA THR A 103 3.52 1.20 9.34
C THR A 103 2.01 1.47 9.41
N TYR A 104 1.26 0.56 10.04
CA TYR A 104 -0.18 0.77 10.25
C TYR A 104 -0.48 2.11 10.94
N ASP A 105 0.24 2.44 12.02
CA ASP A 105 0.03 3.69 12.76
C ASP A 105 0.39 4.92 11.91
N GLN A 106 1.48 4.86 11.14
CA GLN A 106 1.86 5.94 10.23
C GLN A 106 0.81 6.17 9.14
N TYR A 107 0.21 5.10 8.61
CA TYR A 107 -0.85 5.19 7.62
C TYR A 107 -2.01 6.06 8.14
N TRP A 108 -2.52 5.73 9.33
CA TRP A 108 -3.67 6.43 9.91
C TRP A 108 -3.36 7.86 10.35
N GLU A 109 -2.14 8.10 10.88
CA GLU A 109 -1.69 9.45 11.21
C GLU A 109 -1.66 10.35 9.96
N LEU A 110 -1.04 9.87 8.88
CA LEU A 110 -0.81 10.67 7.68
C LEU A 110 -2.08 10.91 6.85
N VAL A 111 -2.91 9.86 6.70
CA VAL A 111 -4.13 9.94 5.90
C VAL A 111 -5.21 10.82 6.53
N SER A 112 -5.12 11.09 7.83
CA SER A 112 -6.07 11.97 8.56
C SER A 112 -6.16 13.40 7.98
N SER A 113 -5.16 13.80 7.20
CA SER A 113 -5.11 15.10 6.52
C SER A 113 -5.77 15.11 5.13
N ASP A 114 -6.14 13.95 4.58
CA ASP A 114 -6.81 13.82 3.29
C ASP A 114 -8.32 14.03 3.44
N ASP A 115 -8.84 15.13 2.89
CA ASP A 115 -10.25 15.53 2.97
C ASP A 115 -11.06 15.20 1.70
N ARG A 116 -10.46 14.45 0.76
CA ARG A 116 -11.10 14.06 -0.49
C ARG A 116 -12.21 13.02 -0.26
N LEU A 117 -13.02 12.80 -1.29
CA LEU A 117 -14.11 11.82 -1.29
C LEU A 117 -13.60 10.40 -0.98
N ILE A 118 -14.15 9.77 0.05
CA ILE A 118 -13.91 8.35 0.36
C ILE A 118 -14.79 7.48 -0.53
N VAL A 119 -14.17 6.56 -1.29
CA VAL A 119 -14.88 5.56 -2.10
C VAL A 119 -15.13 4.31 -1.26
N SER A 120 -16.38 4.06 -0.90
CA SER A 120 -16.80 2.93 -0.05
C SER A 120 -18.25 2.54 -0.37
N ASP A 121 -18.80 1.56 0.35
CA ASP A 121 -20.21 1.15 0.27
C ASP A 121 -20.67 0.74 -1.15
N ASN A 122 -19.76 0.28 -2.01
CA ASN A 122 -20.01 0.02 -3.43
C ASN A 122 -20.63 1.21 -4.20
N MET A 123 -20.47 2.44 -3.70
CA MET A 123 -21.08 3.62 -4.32
C MET A 123 -20.41 4.02 -5.63
N TYR A 124 -19.10 3.78 -5.73
CA TYR A 124 -18.28 4.12 -6.90
C TYR A 124 -17.29 2.98 -7.20
N PRO A 125 -16.89 2.81 -8.48
CA PRO A 125 -15.80 1.91 -8.82
C PRO A 125 -14.45 2.45 -8.30
N ILE A 126 -13.42 1.61 -8.36
CA ILE A 126 -12.03 2.04 -8.12
C ILE A 126 -11.74 3.28 -8.98
N SER A 127 -11.28 4.33 -8.32
CA SER A 127 -11.17 5.68 -8.87
C SER A 127 -9.72 6.17 -8.87
N SER A 128 -9.45 7.21 -9.66
CA SER A 128 -8.10 7.76 -9.85
C SER A 128 -7.46 8.20 -8.53
N VAL A 129 -6.18 7.88 -8.34
CA VAL A 129 -5.42 8.17 -7.10
C VAL A 129 -5.36 9.67 -6.76
N GLU A 130 -5.54 10.54 -7.75
CA GLU A 130 -5.57 11.99 -7.55
C GLU A 130 -6.95 12.52 -7.12
N SER A 131 -8.01 11.76 -7.39
CA SER A 131 -9.40 12.25 -7.30
C SER A 131 -10.13 11.89 -6.00
N VAL A 132 -9.69 10.85 -5.31
CA VAL A 132 -10.37 10.28 -4.15
C VAL A 132 -9.39 10.07 -3.01
N ASN A 133 -9.93 9.94 -1.81
CA ASN A 133 -9.17 9.66 -0.60
C ASN A 133 -8.40 8.34 -0.73
N ILE A 134 -7.30 8.23 0.00
CA ILE A 134 -6.57 6.97 0.17
C ILE A 134 -7.41 5.98 0.99
N ILE A 135 -8.13 6.45 2.04
CA ILE A 135 -9.14 5.62 2.73
C ILE A 135 -10.27 5.25 1.77
N GLY A 136 -10.70 3.99 1.86
CA GLY A 136 -11.62 3.40 0.89
C GLY A 136 -10.88 3.05 -0.38
N ASN A 137 -11.52 3.18 -1.55
CA ASN A 137 -10.97 2.87 -2.87
C ASN A 137 -10.39 1.45 -2.97
N VAL A 138 -9.15 1.23 -2.54
CA VAL A 138 -8.48 -0.08 -2.40
C VAL A 138 -7.78 -0.17 -1.04
N TRP A 139 -7.65 -1.39 -0.51
CA TRP A 139 -6.85 -1.61 0.69
C TRP A 139 -5.38 -1.30 0.44
N ASP A 140 -4.69 -0.80 1.47
CA ASP A 140 -3.25 -0.58 1.44
C ASP A 140 -2.48 -1.59 2.27
N ILE A 141 -1.46 -2.19 1.64
CA ILE A 141 -0.46 -3.01 2.30
C ILE A 141 0.42 -2.14 3.22
N THR A 142 0.59 -2.57 4.49
CA THR A 142 1.44 -1.88 5.47
C THR A 142 2.68 -2.69 5.83
N GLU A 143 3.70 -2.02 6.33
CA GLU A 143 4.90 -2.66 6.87
C GLU A 143 4.56 -3.49 8.12
N PRO A 144 4.87 -4.80 8.15
CA PRO A 144 4.52 -5.66 9.28
C PRO A 144 5.41 -5.39 10.51
N ILE A 145 4.81 -5.38 11.69
CA ILE A 145 5.54 -5.27 12.96
C ILE A 145 5.65 -6.66 13.58
N ASN A 146 6.85 -7.26 13.49
CA ASN A 146 7.20 -8.55 14.14
C ASN A 146 6.28 -9.74 13.78
N SER A 147 5.75 -9.78 12.56
CA SER A 147 4.86 -10.85 12.10
C SER A 147 5.11 -11.18 10.62
N ASP A 148 4.77 -12.41 10.23
CA ASP A 148 4.69 -12.80 8.84
C ASP A 148 3.33 -12.44 8.19
N GLN A 149 2.36 -12.01 8.99
CA GLN A 149 1.07 -11.53 8.50
C GLN A 149 1.13 -10.04 8.22
N ILE A 150 0.57 -9.64 7.08
CA ILE A 150 0.56 -8.26 6.59
C ILE A 150 -0.78 -7.64 6.94
N ARG A 151 -0.78 -6.64 7.83
CA ARG A 151 -1.99 -5.91 8.17
C ARG A 151 -2.35 -4.96 7.03
N LEU A 152 -3.61 -4.93 6.63
CA LEU A 152 -4.14 -3.98 5.65
C LEU A 152 -4.73 -2.77 6.35
N ALA A 153 -4.66 -1.60 5.73
CA ALA A 153 -5.24 -0.35 6.21
C ALA A 153 -6.17 0.31 5.17
N GLY A 154 -7.01 1.24 5.62
CA GLY A 154 -7.82 2.11 4.76
C GLY A 154 -9.18 1.58 4.32
N GLY A 155 -9.35 0.27 4.18
CA GLY A 155 -10.57 -0.30 3.59
C GLY A 155 -10.55 -0.22 2.08
N SER A 156 -11.64 -0.61 1.42
CA SER A 156 -11.77 -0.52 -0.03
C SER A 156 -13.18 -0.11 -0.43
N LEU A 157 -13.43 0.01 -1.75
CA LEU A 157 -14.77 0.24 -2.29
C LEU A 157 -15.83 -0.74 -1.77
N PHE A 158 -15.44 -1.99 -1.45
CA PHE A 158 -16.35 -3.02 -0.97
C PHE A 158 -16.76 -2.81 0.49
N CYS A 159 -15.98 -2.04 1.26
CA CYS A 159 -16.22 -1.89 2.69
C CYS A 159 -17.31 -0.89 3.02
N SER A 160 -18.11 -1.29 4.00
CA SER A 160 -19.07 -0.47 4.72
C SER A 160 -18.92 -0.62 6.22
N ILE A 161 -19.54 0.30 6.97
CA ILE A 161 -19.70 0.19 8.42
C ILE A 161 -20.51 -1.04 8.84
N ASP A 162 -21.26 -1.68 7.94
CA ASP A 162 -22.05 -2.88 8.26
C ASP A 162 -21.37 -4.18 7.80
N THR A 163 -20.25 -4.09 7.07
CA THR A 163 -19.57 -5.24 6.43
C THR A 163 -18.12 -5.38 6.92
N CYS A 164 -17.12 -5.08 6.09
CA CYS A 164 -15.72 -5.23 6.49
C CYS A 164 -15.23 -4.14 7.45
N HIS A 165 -16.03 -3.10 7.74
CA HIS A 165 -15.66 -2.01 8.66
C HIS A 165 -14.26 -1.43 8.39
N GLY A 166 -13.83 -1.48 7.13
CA GLY A 166 -12.42 -1.31 6.75
C GLY A 166 -11.90 0.11 6.83
N THR A 167 -12.80 1.09 6.83
CA THR A 167 -12.48 2.52 6.91
C THR A 167 -12.28 3.02 8.34
N GLN A 168 -12.23 2.12 9.32
CA GLN A 168 -11.96 2.43 10.73
C GLN A 168 -10.58 1.93 11.16
N GLU A 169 -9.87 2.73 11.96
CA GLU A 169 -8.51 2.45 12.43
C GLU A 169 -8.42 1.19 13.31
N ASP A 170 -9.48 0.84 14.03
CA ASP A 170 -9.51 -0.34 14.89
C ASP A 170 -9.68 -1.66 14.11
N ARG A 171 -9.88 -1.59 12.78
CA ARG A 171 -10.05 -2.79 11.98
C ARG A 171 -8.75 -3.60 11.88
N GLU A 172 -8.88 -4.89 12.18
CA GLU A 172 -7.82 -5.87 11.97
C GLU A 172 -8.17 -6.80 10.81
N LEU A 173 -7.45 -6.65 9.70
CA LEU A 173 -7.50 -7.53 8.54
C LEU A 173 -6.07 -7.82 8.09
N TYR A 174 -5.79 -9.09 7.82
CA TYR A 174 -4.44 -9.56 7.48
C TYR A 174 -4.47 -10.40 6.20
N VAL A 175 -3.39 -10.30 5.43
CA VAL A 175 -3.12 -11.12 4.25
C VAL A 175 -1.74 -11.77 4.35
N ASP A 176 -1.50 -12.78 3.51
CA ASP A 176 -0.17 -13.33 3.30
C ASP A 176 0.72 -12.40 2.45
N LYS A 177 1.99 -12.77 2.28
CA LYS A 177 2.98 -11.92 1.60
C LYS A 177 3.01 -12.08 0.07
N GLU A 178 2.37 -13.12 -0.45
CA GLU A 178 2.59 -13.65 -1.79
C GLU A 178 1.41 -13.43 -2.73
N THR A 179 0.18 -13.31 -2.21
CA THR A 179 -1.01 -13.19 -3.05
C THR A 179 -1.48 -11.74 -3.22
N GLY A 180 -1.98 -11.45 -4.43
CA GLY A 180 -2.63 -10.18 -4.76
C GLY A 180 -4.17 -10.32 -4.76
N ASN A 181 -4.85 -9.18 -4.77
CA ASN A 181 -6.30 -9.13 -4.94
C ASN A 181 -6.72 -7.87 -5.73
N ILE A 182 -7.84 -7.92 -6.43
CA ILE A 182 -8.34 -6.84 -7.32
C ILE A 182 -8.54 -5.50 -6.63
N HIS A 183 -8.72 -5.48 -5.31
CA HIS A 183 -8.97 -4.28 -4.51
C HIS A 183 -7.95 -4.14 -3.36
N ILE A 184 -6.76 -4.74 -3.50
CA ILE A 184 -5.61 -4.54 -2.61
C ILE A 184 -4.47 -3.95 -3.44
N GLY A 185 -3.98 -2.79 -3.01
CA GLY A 185 -2.82 -2.08 -3.52
C GLY A 185 -1.89 -1.68 -2.39
N PHE A 186 -1.15 -0.58 -2.59
CA PHE A 186 -0.28 -0.02 -1.56
C PHE A 186 0.03 1.45 -1.78
N SER A 187 0.39 2.09 -0.66
CA SER A 187 0.79 3.48 -0.57
C SER A 187 2.18 3.56 0.03
N ILE A 188 2.92 4.58 -0.34
CA ILE A 188 4.32 4.78 0.06
C ILE A 188 4.48 6.08 0.84
N LEU A 189 5.51 6.11 1.69
CA LEU A 189 5.99 7.33 2.33
C LEU A 189 6.82 8.15 1.34
N THR A 190 6.49 9.43 1.19
CA THR A 190 7.23 10.39 0.37
C THR A 190 7.61 11.63 1.19
N GLU A 191 8.81 12.16 0.98
CA GLU A 191 9.26 13.45 1.55
C GLU A 191 8.69 14.66 0.80
#